data_AF-A0A3G9G4A2-F1
#
_entry.id   AF-A0A3G9G4A2-F1
#
_cell.length_a   1.000
_cell.length_b   1.000
_cell.length_c   1.000
_cell.angle_alpha   90.00
_cell.angle_beta   90.00
_cell.angle_gamma   90.00
#
_symmetry.space_group_name_H-M   'P 1'
#
loop_
_entity.id
_entity.type
_entity.pdbx_description
1 polymer ?
#
loop_
_entity_poly.entity_id
_entity_poly.type
_entity_poly.pdbx_seq_one_letter_code
_entity_poly.pdbx_strand_id
1 'polypeptide(L)'
;MIFYILAIPLFLLVISLIVTFHELGHFSVARLFKTKIERFSVGFGPVIWSKRDKNGVLWCLSALPLGGYVKFSGDEHVSSMSPDAEELEKARRAIREREGPGAEMAYFHFKPVWQRFLIVLAGPVANFVLAIIIFAAVFMIVGKGMAPGTVMGFSEPNGPGARSGLKVGDQFVRIDGREVKTSEDVIMLVRMRGNESVPVEVRRDGQIVRLTVTPERRLIAEVSQHVPTYAGVLAVRIGDGEPRTPWPHEALWLGTQKTIGVLDTTLTYIGRIFTGKENGDQLSGIIGMTKATGDLTAQVASVKSTPGQMAFNLLLTLLQMAAFVSVGIGFVNLLPIPVLDGGHLVFYTYEAIARRPLSATVQGLGYRFGLVALLGLMLFATWNDINRTGLIKFFGGLFS
;
A
#
# COMPACT_ATOMS: atom_id res chain seq x y z
N MET A 1 9.02 -8.99 -24.33
CA MET A 1 10.20 -9.41 -23.54
C MET A 1 10.99 -8.21 -22.99
N ILE A 2 11.40 -7.23 -23.80
CA ILE A 2 12.16 -6.04 -23.38
C ILE A 2 11.45 -5.22 -22.27
N PHE A 3 10.14 -4.99 -22.39
CA PHE A 3 9.37 -4.26 -21.38
C PHE A 3 9.35 -4.92 -19.99
N TYR A 4 9.34 -6.25 -19.93
CA TYR A 4 9.38 -6.98 -18.65
C TYR A 4 10.76 -6.92 -17.99
N ILE A 5 11.84 -6.92 -18.78
CA ILE A 5 13.21 -6.77 -18.27
C ILE A 5 13.42 -5.38 -17.67
N LEU A 6 12.80 -4.34 -18.26
CA LEU A 6 12.83 -2.98 -17.72
C LEU A 6 11.90 -2.79 -16.50
N ALA A 7 10.82 -3.56 -16.40
CA ALA A 7 9.85 -3.45 -15.30
C ALA A 7 10.41 -3.90 -13.95
N ILE A 8 11.20 -4.99 -13.91
CA ILE A 8 11.80 -5.51 -12.67
C ILE A 8 12.63 -4.43 -11.93
N PRO A 9 13.66 -3.80 -12.53
CA PRO A 9 14.47 -2.82 -11.82
C PRO A 9 13.67 -1.58 -11.41
N LEU A 10 12.68 -1.15 -12.21
CA LEU A 10 11.80 -0.03 -11.85
C LEU A 10 10.89 -0.38 -10.67
N PHE A 11 10.33 -1.58 -10.65
CA PHE A 11 9.52 -2.07 -9.55
C PHE A 11 10.35 -2.20 -8.26
N LEU A 12 11.56 -2.77 -8.35
CA LEU A 12 12.48 -2.84 -7.21
C LEU A 12 12.85 -1.45 -6.69
N LEU A 13 13.09 -0.49 -7.59
CA LEU A 13 13.36 0.90 -7.20
C LEU A 13 12.19 1.51 -6.43
N VAL A 14 10.95 1.29 -6.89
CA VAL A 14 9.74 1.77 -6.19
C VAL A 14 9.62 1.13 -4.81
N ILE A 15 9.76 -0.19 -4.71
CA ILE A 15 9.69 -0.90 -3.40
C ILE A 15 10.79 -0.42 -2.46
N SER A 16 12.02 -0.27 -2.97
CA SER A 16 13.15 0.23 -2.21
C SER A 16 12.88 1.61 -1.61
N LEU A 17 12.32 2.51 -2.42
CA LEU A 17 11.94 3.85 -1.97
C LEU A 17 10.88 3.78 -0.86
N ILE A 18 9.81 3.00 -1.05
CA ILE A 18 8.70 2.92 -0.09
C ILE A 18 9.18 2.36 1.25
N VAL A 19 9.92 1.24 1.23
CA VAL A 19 10.44 0.64 2.47
C VAL A 19 11.44 1.60 3.13
N THR A 20 12.27 2.31 2.38
CA THR A 20 13.16 3.33 2.97
C THR A 20 12.38 4.43 3.69
N PHE A 21 11.27 4.90 3.12
CA PHE A 21 10.40 5.89 3.77
C PHE A 21 9.71 5.33 5.03
N HIS A 22 9.33 4.05 5.01
CA HIS A 22 8.84 3.34 6.18
C HIS A 22 9.88 3.33 7.31
N GLU A 23 11.10 2.90 7.02
CA GLU A 23 12.21 2.92 7.97
C GLU A 23 12.52 4.34 8.48
N LEU A 24 12.42 5.35 7.59
CA LEU A 24 12.58 6.74 7.96
C LEU A 24 11.52 7.19 8.99
N GLY A 25 10.32 6.63 8.95
CA GLY A 25 9.28 6.82 9.96
C GLY A 25 9.75 6.38 11.35
N HIS A 26 10.17 5.12 11.48
CA HIS A 26 10.72 4.59 12.74
C HIS A 26 11.90 5.43 13.23
N PHE A 27 12.84 5.71 12.32
CA PHE A 27 14.02 6.51 12.60
C PHE A 27 13.67 7.90 13.14
N SER A 28 12.72 8.59 12.49
CA SER A 28 12.39 9.98 12.83
C SER A 28 11.77 10.11 14.21
N VAL A 29 10.84 9.22 14.56
CA VAL A 29 10.21 9.21 15.89
C VAL A 29 11.17 8.66 16.95
N ALA A 30 12.01 7.68 16.61
CA ALA A 30 13.05 7.21 17.51
C ALA A 30 14.04 8.33 17.86
N ARG A 31 14.42 9.17 16.88
CA ARG A 31 15.24 10.35 17.12
C ARG A 31 14.57 11.40 17.98
N LEU A 32 13.26 11.62 17.80
CA LEU A 32 12.48 12.54 18.65
C LEU A 32 12.56 12.13 20.13
N PHE A 33 12.51 10.82 20.41
CA PHE A 33 12.66 10.28 21.77
C PHE A 33 14.10 10.02 22.20
N LYS A 34 15.10 10.51 21.45
CA LYS A 34 16.53 10.33 21.75
C LYS A 34 16.90 8.85 21.92
N THR A 35 16.28 7.97 21.13
CA THR A 35 16.64 6.55 21.07
C THR A 35 18.01 6.40 20.43
N LYS A 36 18.86 5.54 21.00
CA LYS A 36 20.18 5.24 20.47
C LYS A 36 20.05 4.33 19.25
N ILE A 37 20.48 4.84 18.11
CA ILE A 37 20.38 4.20 16.80
C ILE A 37 21.81 3.98 16.31
N GLU A 38 22.12 2.76 15.89
CA GLU A 38 23.46 2.41 15.43
C GLU A 38 23.62 2.67 13.94
N ARG A 39 22.61 2.28 13.15
CA ARG A 39 22.67 2.30 11.69
C ARG A 39 21.32 2.60 11.07
N PHE A 40 21.33 3.40 10.01
CA PHE A 40 20.23 3.54 9.06
C PHE A 40 20.74 3.09 7.69
N SER A 41 20.17 2.03 7.12
CA SER A 41 20.61 1.48 5.84
C SER A 41 19.53 1.58 4.79
N VAL A 42 19.89 2.13 3.64
CA VAL A 42 19.11 2.02 2.39
C VAL A 42 19.69 0.85 1.61
N GLY A 43 18.88 -0.17 1.41
CA GLY A 43 19.26 -1.43 0.79
C GLY A 43 19.89 -2.43 1.76
N PHE A 44 20.22 -3.60 1.20
CA PHE A 44 20.82 -4.73 1.89
C PHE A 44 22.15 -5.16 1.25
N GLY A 45 22.91 -5.97 1.99
CA GLY A 45 24.18 -6.53 1.51
C GLY A 45 25.36 -5.55 1.64
N PRO A 46 26.41 -5.72 0.80
CA PRO A 46 27.63 -4.92 0.87
C PRO A 46 27.34 -3.42 0.81
N VAL A 47 27.94 -2.68 1.73
CA VAL A 47 27.79 -1.22 1.82
C VAL A 47 28.64 -0.58 0.74
N ILE A 48 28.00 0.11 -0.19
CA ILE A 48 28.67 0.88 -1.26
C ILE A 48 29.20 2.20 -0.68
N TRP A 49 28.40 2.83 0.17
CA TRP A 49 28.74 4.10 0.76
C TRP A 49 28.24 4.17 2.20
N SER A 50 29.04 4.78 3.08
CA SER A 50 28.59 5.08 4.43
C SER A 50 29.13 6.39 4.98
N LYS A 51 28.36 7.00 5.87
CA LYS A 51 28.75 8.23 6.58
C LYS A 51 28.14 8.26 7.96
N ARG A 52 28.95 8.57 8.98
CA ARG A 52 28.47 8.77 10.33
C ARG A 52 27.97 10.20 10.52
N ASP A 53 26.78 10.36 11.11
CA ASP A 53 26.24 11.68 11.42
C ASP A 53 26.75 12.23 12.77
N LYS A 54 26.40 13.49 13.06
CA LYS A 54 26.78 14.17 14.32
C LYS A 54 26.23 13.50 15.60
N ASN A 55 25.31 12.57 15.47
CA ASN A 55 24.65 11.87 16.58
C ASN A 55 25.12 10.42 16.68
N GLY A 56 26.14 10.04 15.90
CA GLY A 56 26.74 8.72 15.92
C GLY A 56 26.05 7.68 15.03
N VAL A 57 24.97 8.03 14.32
CA VAL A 57 24.26 7.10 13.43
C VAL A 57 25.08 6.87 12.17
N LEU A 58 25.32 5.61 11.83
CA LEU A 58 25.93 5.23 10.56
C LEU A 58 24.87 5.17 9.45
N TRP A 59 24.91 6.10 8.51
CA TRP A 59 24.11 6.07 7.29
C TRP A 59 24.80 5.17 6.28
N CYS A 60 24.08 4.19 5.73
CA CYS A 60 24.58 3.23 4.76
C CYS A 60 23.73 3.27 3.49
N LEU A 61 24.39 3.19 2.34
CA LEU A 61 23.78 2.84 1.06
C LEU A 61 24.40 1.51 0.62
N SER A 62 23.58 0.47 0.50
CA SER A 62 24.00 -0.88 0.17
C SER A 62 23.63 -1.28 -1.25
N ALA A 63 24.31 -2.31 -1.77
CA ALA A 63 24.25 -2.69 -3.18
C ALA A 63 22.91 -3.25 -3.65
N LEU A 64 22.16 -3.92 -2.76
CA LEU A 64 20.86 -4.48 -3.13
C LEU A 64 19.75 -3.48 -2.78
N PRO A 65 19.04 -2.90 -3.78
CA PRO A 65 17.94 -1.97 -3.55
C PRO A 65 16.66 -2.72 -3.18
N LEU A 66 16.71 -3.48 -2.08
CA LEU A 66 15.62 -4.32 -1.60
C LEU A 66 15.03 -3.76 -0.29
N GLY A 67 14.85 -2.44 -0.21
CA GLY A 67 14.28 -1.78 0.96
C GLY A 67 15.33 -1.13 1.85
N GLY A 68 15.23 -1.26 3.16
CA GLY A 68 16.15 -0.68 4.13
C GLY A 68 15.91 -1.22 5.53
N TYR A 69 16.69 -0.78 6.51
CA TYR A 69 16.44 -1.08 7.92
C TYR A 69 17.02 0.00 8.86
N VAL A 70 16.37 0.19 10.00
CA VAL A 70 16.92 0.89 11.17
C VAL A 70 17.42 -0.13 12.19
N LYS A 71 18.69 -0.07 12.56
CA LYS A 71 19.26 -0.89 13.64
C LYS A 71 19.32 -0.08 14.92
N PHE A 72 18.56 -0.49 15.94
CA PHE A 72 18.61 0.12 17.26
C PHE A 72 19.81 -0.42 18.04
N SER A 73 20.43 0.43 18.86
CA SER A 73 21.53 -0.02 19.70
C SER A 73 21.02 -1.01 20.75
N GLY A 74 21.78 -2.08 20.99
CA GLY A 74 21.43 -3.14 21.94
C GLY A 74 20.72 -4.35 21.34
N ASP A 75 20.37 -4.32 20.05
CA ASP A 75 19.78 -5.48 19.35
C ASP A 75 20.77 -6.65 19.19
N GLU A 76 22.09 -6.42 19.24
CA GLU A 76 23.11 -7.46 19.02
C GLU A 76 23.18 -8.52 20.14
N HIS A 77 22.79 -8.17 21.37
CA HIS A 77 22.75 -9.10 22.50
C HIS A 77 21.36 -9.72 22.73
N VAL A 78 20.38 -9.29 21.96
CA VAL A 78 19.00 -9.80 21.95
C VAL A 78 18.89 -10.73 20.73
N SER A 79 19.56 -11.89 20.80
CA SER A 79 19.56 -12.89 19.72
C SER A 79 18.19 -13.57 19.53
N SER A 80 17.25 -13.27 20.42
CA SER A 80 15.88 -13.76 20.43
C SER A 80 14.93 -12.67 19.92
N MET A 81 14.06 -12.98 18.95
CA MET A 81 12.93 -12.10 18.56
C MET A 81 11.99 -11.73 19.73
N SER A 82 12.18 -12.36 20.89
CA SER A 82 11.51 -12.08 22.17
C SER A 82 12.52 -12.33 23.29
N PRO A 83 13.35 -11.35 23.69
CA PRO A 83 14.24 -11.56 24.83
C PRO A 83 13.41 -11.84 26.07
N ASP A 84 13.85 -12.80 26.87
CA ASP A 84 13.23 -13.02 28.17
C ASP A 84 13.58 -11.89 29.15
N ALA A 85 12.87 -11.85 30.28
CA ALA A 85 13.07 -10.80 31.27
C ALA A 85 14.48 -10.83 31.88
N GLU A 86 15.14 -11.99 31.90
CA GLU A 86 16.47 -12.14 32.47
C GLU A 86 17.54 -11.59 31.52
N GLU A 87 17.43 -11.85 30.21
CA GLU A 87 18.27 -11.27 29.17
C GLU A 87 18.17 -9.74 29.15
N LEU A 88 16.95 -9.20 29.25
CA LEU A 88 16.72 -7.75 29.31
C LEU A 88 17.35 -7.12 30.57
N GLU A 89 17.24 -7.76 31.73
CA GLU A 89 17.87 -7.27 32.96
C GLU A 89 19.40 -7.36 32.91
N LYS A 90 19.97 -8.43 32.34
CA LYS A 90 21.42 -8.53 32.09
C LYS A 90 21.90 -7.41 31.16
N ALA A 91 21.19 -7.17 30.05
CA ALA A 91 21.50 -6.09 29.13
C ALA A 91 21.40 -4.71 29.81
N ARG A 92 20.36 -4.49 30.63
CA ARG A 92 20.19 -3.26 31.41
C ARG A 92 21.35 -3.01 32.36
N ARG A 93 21.80 -4.03 33.10
CA ARG A 93 22.94 -3.93 34.02
C ARG A 93 24.24 -3.62 33.27
N ALA A 94 24.51 -4.36 32.19
CA ALA A 94 25.70 -4.13 31.36
C ALA A 94 25.76 -2.70 30.79
N ILE A 95 24.61 -2.15 30.37
CA ILE A 95 24.53 -0.76 29.89
C ILE A 95 24.80 0.23 31.04
N ARG A 96 24.21 0.02 32.22
CA ARG A 96 24.45 0.88 33.39
C ARG A 96 25.90 0.89 33.84
N GLU A 97 26.55 -0.27 33.83
CA GLU A 97 27.96 -0.40 34.18
C GLU A 97 28.87 0.31 33.17
N ARG A 98 28.57 0.20 31.87
CA ARG A 98 29.39 0.80 30.81
C ARG A 98 29.18 2.31 30.63
N GLU A 99 27.93 2.78 30.74
CA GLU A 99 27.53 4.13 30.32
C GLU A 99 26.96 4.98 31.47
N GLY A 100 26.91 4.42 32.68
CA GLY A 100 26.41 5.09 33.87
C GLY A 100 24.90 4.90 34.12
N PRO A 101 24.42 5.33 35.30
CA PRO A 101 23.02 5.17 35.69
C PRO A 101 22.08 5.98 34.79
N GLY A 102 21.03 5.33 34.28
CA GLY A 102 20.00 5.97 33.44
C GLY A 102 20.27 5.89 31.94
N ALA A 103 21.47 5.44 31.52
CA ALA A 103 21.82 5.26 30.11
C ALA A 103 20.91 4.25 29.39
N GLU A 104 20.35 3.28 30.12
CA GLU A 104 19.42 2.29 29.57
C GLU A 104 18.19 2.92 28.91
N MET A 105 17.74 4.11 29.36
CA MET A 105 16.54 4.77 28.82
C MET A 105 16.73 5.31 27.39
N ALA A 106 17.98 5.38 26.92
CA ALA A 106 18.30 5.67 25.54
C ALA A 106 18.08 4.46 24.62
N TYR A 107 18.04 3.24 25.15
CA TYR A 107 17.90 2.01 24.36
C TYR A 107 16.43 1.66 24.16
N PHE A 108 16.08 1.25 22.93
CA PHE A 108 14.70 1.02 22.51
C PHE A 108 13.91 0.12 23.48
N HIS A 109 14.46 -1.04 23.84
CA HIS A 109 13.78 -2.04 24.69
C HIS A 109 13.44 -1.55 26.11
N PHE A 110 14.17 -0.57 26.64
CA PHE A 110 13.92 -0.03 27.98
C PHE A 110 13.12 1.27 27.98
N LYS A 111 12.70 1.76 26.80
CA LYS A 111 11.83 2.93 26.72
C LYS A 111 10.43 2.63 27.25
N PRO A 112 9.74 3.65 27.78
CA PRO A 112 8.32 3.54 28.12
C PRO A 112 7.51 2.96 26.96
N VAL A 113 6.51 2.13 27.29
CA VAL A 113 5.67 1.42 26.30
C VAL A 113 5.11 2.36 25.24
N TRP A 114 4.62 3.53 25.66
CA TRP A 114 4.06 4.52 24.74
C TRP A 114 5.09 5.08 23.75
N GLN A 115 6.37 5.20 24.13
CA GLN A 115 7.45 5.61 23.21
C GLN A 115 7.74 4.50 22.21
N ARG A 116 7.89 3.25 22.68
CA ARG A 116 8.09 2.09 21.80
C ARG A 116 6.93 1.94 20.81
N PHE A 117 5.70 2.08 21.29
CA PHE A 117 4.48 2.07 20.48
C PHE A 117 4.51 3.15 19.39
N LEU A 118 4.82 4.41 19.72
CA LEU A 118 4.88 5.48 18.75
C LEU A 118 6.02 5.31 17.74
N ILE A 119 7.18 4.80 18.17
CA ILE A 119 8.30 4.49 17.26
C ILE A 119 7.89 3.43 16.24
N VAL A 120 7.26 2.34 16.68
CA VAL A 120 6.79 1.27 15.79
C VAL A 120 5.64 1.77 14.90
N LEU A 121 4.69 2.54 15.43
CA LEU A 121 3.59 3.09 14.65
C LEU A 121 4.06 4.07 13.56
N ALA A 122 5.20 4.74 13.77
CA ALA A 122 5.71 5.75 12.86
C ALA A 122 6.05 5.20 11.47
N GLY A 123 6.51 3.95 11.36
CA GLY A 123 6.84 3.34 10.08
C GLY A 123 5.62 3.21 9.17
N PRO A 124 4.56 2.50 9.59
CA PRO A 124 3.34 2.38 8.79
C PRO A 124 2.70 3.74 8.50
N VAL A 125 2.69 4.66 9.47
CA VAL A 125 2.18 6.03 9.27
C VAL A 125 2.98 6.79 8.21
N ALA A 126 4.30 6.64 8.16
CA ALA A 126 5.14 7.29 7.14
C ALA A 126 4.76 6.86 5.72
N ASN A 127 4.33 5.60 5.52
CA ASN A 127 3.82 5.14 4.23
C ASN A 127 2.50 5.83 3.84
N PHE A 128 1.55 5.96 4.77
CA PHE A 128 0.33 6.71 4.46
C PHE A 128 0.62 8.18 4.14
N VAL A 129 1.55 8.81 4.86
CA VAL A 129 2.00 10.19 4.59
C VAL A 129 2.65 10.27 3.20
N LEU A 130 3.53 9.33 2.85
CA LEU A 130 4.16 9.26 1.53
C LEU A 130 3.10 9.14 0.42
N ALA A 131 2.12 8.25 0.57
CA ALA A 131 1.04 8.09 -0.40
C ALA A 131 0.22 9.38 -0.59
N ILE A 132 -0.12 10.08 0.51
CA ILE A 132 -0.83 11.36 0.46
C ILE A 132 -0.04 12.40 -0.32
N ILE A 133 1.27 12.53 -0.04
CA ILE A 133 2.16 13.47 -0.72
C ILE A 133 2.25 13.14 -2.21
N ILE A 134 2.42 11.86 -2.57
CA ILE A 134 2.50 11.45 -3.97
C ILE A 134 1.20 11.72 -4.70
N PHE A 135 0.04 11.34 -4.15
CA PHE A 135 -1.25 11.65 -4.78
C PHE A 135 -1.47 13.16 -4.94
N ALA A 136 -1.13 13.96 -3.92
CA ALA A 136 -1.19 15.41 -4.01
C ALA A 136 -0.31 15.96 -5.14
N ALA A 137 0.94 15.47 -5.25
CA ALA A 137 1.85 15.84 -6.34
C ALA A 137 1.28 15.48 -7.71
N VAL A 138 0.74 14.27 -7.87
CA VAL A 138 0.10 13.86 -9.13
C VAL A 138 -1.08 14.75 -9.47
N PHE A 139 -1.94 15.10 -8.51
CA PHE A 139 -3.07 16.00 -8.77
C PHE A 139 -2.62 17.42 -9.15
N MET A 140 -1.53 17.93 -8.57
CA MET A 140 -0.97 19.23 -8.95
C MET A 140 -0.34 19.21 -10.36
N ILE A 141 0.27 18.10 -10.75
CA ILE A 141 0.94 17.97 -12.06
C ILE A 141 -0.06 17.73 -13.19
N VAL A 142 -1.01 16.81 -12.99
CA VAL A 142 -1.96 16.38 -14.02
C VAL A 142 -3.22 17.23 -14.04
N GLY A 143 -3.54 17.89 -12.92
CA GLY A 143 -4.86 18.45 -12.67
C GLY A 143 -5.86 17.38 -12.26
N LYS A 144 -7.01 17.81 -11.75
CA LYS A 144 -8.12 16.93 -11.38
C LYS A 144 -9.44 17.58 -11.78
N GLY A 145 -10.35 16.81 -12.38
CA GLY A 145 -11.73 17.24 -12.53
C GLY A 145 -12.41 17.27 -11.16
N MET A 146 -13.01 18.42 -10.82
CA MET A 146 -13.62 18.66 -9.50
C MET A 146 -15.14 18.76 -9.56
N ALA A 147 -15.73 18.48 -10.72
CA ALA A 147 -17.17 18.39 -10.83
C ALA A 147 -17.65 16.98 -10.44
N PRO A 148 -18.85 16.88 -9.83
CA PRO A 148 -19.54 15.62 -9.69
C PRO A 148 -19.63 14.93 -11.06
N GLY A 149 -19.46 13.60 -11.06
CA GLY A 149 -19.54 12.83 -12.29
C GLY A 149 -20.82 13.15 -13.05
N THR A 150 -20.70 13.63 -14.28
CA THR A 150 -21.83 13.94 -15.15
C THR A 150 -21.89 12.93 -16.28
N VAL A 151 -23.06 12.36 -16.56
CA VAL A 151 -23.24 11.45 -17.70
C VAL A 151 -23.09 12.26 -18.99
N MET A 152 -21.98 12.04 -19.70
CA MET A 152 -21.68 12.69 -20.97
C MET A 152 -22.23 11.90 -22.17
N GLY A 153 -22.54 10.62 -21.96
CA GLY A 153 -23.01 9.72 -23.00
C GLY A 153 -23.00 8.27 -22.53
N PHE A 154 -23.48 7.39 -23.40
CA PHE A 154 -23.47 5.95 -23.19
C PHE A 154 -22.44 5.32 -24.13
N SER A 155 -21.55 4.50 -23.57
CA SER A 155 -20.62 3.71 -24.38
C SER A 155 -21.35 2.60 -25.13
N GLU A 156 -22.50 2.16 -24.59
CA GLU A 156 -23.37 1.15 -25.18
C GLU A 156 -24.83 1.64 -25.15
N PRO A 157 -25.53 1.70 -26.29
CA PRO A 157 -26.92 2.21 -26.35
C PRO A 157 -27.90 1.50 -25.40
N ASN A 158 -27.72 0.20 -25.18
CA ASN A 158 -28.52 -0.62 -24.27
C ASN A 158 -27.72 -1.14 -23.06
N GLY A 159 -26.65 -0.44 -22.69
CA GLY A 159 -25.79 -0.81 -21.56
C GLY A 159 -26.50 -0.68 -20.19
N PRO A 160 -25.89 -1.20 -19.11
CA PRO A 160 -26.51 -1.23 -17.78
C PRO A 160 -26.97 0.15 -17.29
N GLY A 161 -26.19 1.21 -17.54
CA GLY A 161 -26.55 2.58 -17.20
C GLY A 161 -27.76 3.10 -17.98
N ALA A 162 -27.84 2.81 -19.28
CA ALA A 162 -29.00 3.21 -20.10
C ALA A 162 -30.28 2.48 -19.66
N ARG A 163 -30.19 1.17 -19.41
CA ARG A 163 -31.31 0.35 -18.91
C ARG A 163 -31.82 0.80 -17.54
N SER A 164 -30.96 1.43 -16.75
CA SER A 164 -31.29 1.92 -15.40
C SER A 164 -31.97 3.30 -15.41
N GLY A 165 -32.24 3.87 -16.59
CA GLY A 165 -32.94 5.15 -16.73
C GLY A 165 -32.07 6.39 -16.49
N LEU A 166 -30.74 6.24 -16.48
CA LEU A 166 -29.82 7.39 -16.55
C LEU A 166 -30.02 8.13 -17.87
N LYS A 167 -29.77 9.43 -17.87
CA LYS A 167 -29.82 10.31 -19.04
C LYS A 167 -28.55 11.14 -19.14
N VAL A 168 -28.21 11.56 -20.36
CA VAL A 168 -27.13 12.53 -20.59
C VAL A 168 -27.46 13.82 -19.84
N GLY A 169 -26.48 14.36 -19.12
CA GLY A 169 -26.63 15.52 -18.24
C GLY A 169 -26.94 15.18 -16.78
N ASP A 170 -27.27 13.92 -16.45
CA ASP A 170 -27.43 13.50 -15.06
C ASP A 170 -26.12 13.67 -14.29
N GLN A 171 -26.15 14.41 -13.17
CA GLN A 171 -25.01 14.56 -12.27
C GLN A 171 -25.16 13.62 -11.08
N PHE A 172 -24.20 12.73 -10.85
CA PHE A 172 -24.23 11.83 -9.69
C PHE A 172 -24.05 12.64 -8.39
N VAL A 173 -24.97 12.46 -7.44
CA VAL A 173 -24.94 13.13 -6.12
C VAL A 173 -24.65 12.14 -5.01
N ARG A 174 -25.30 10.97 -5.03
CA ARG A 174 -25.07 9.88 -4.08
C ARG A 174 -25.16 8.53 -4.75
N ILE A 175 -24.32 7.59 -4.32
CA ILE A 175 -24.38 6.18 -4.73
C ILE A 175 -24.32 5.35 -3.44
N ASP A 176 -25.35 4.53 -3.22
CA ASP A 176 -25.49 3.71 -2.02
C ASP A 176 -25.35 4.48 -0.70
N GLY A 177 -25.99 5.65 -0.63
CA GLY A 177 -25.90 6.52 0.54
C GLY A 177 -24.53 7.18 0.75
N ARG A 178 -23.56 7.00 -0.15
CA ARG A 178 -22.27 7.71 -0.14
C ARG A 178 -22.31 8.90 -1.08
N GLU A 179 -21.80 10.04 -0.65
CA GLU A 179 -21.71 11.28 -1.44
C GLU A 179 -20.73 11.10 -2.61
N VAL A 180 -21.11 11.59 -3.79
CA VAL A 180 -20.27 11.61 -4.99
C VAL A 180 -19.76 13.02 -5.22
N LYS A 181 -18.44 13.20 -5.22
CA LYS A 181 -17.79 14.50 -5.43
C LYS A 181 -17.07 14.57 -6.77
N THR A 182 -16.57 13.44 -7.27
CA THR A 182 -15.89 13.37 -8.57
C THR A 182 -16.38 12.21 -9.42
N SER A 183 -15.98 12.18 -10.70
CA SER A 183 -16.24 11.05 -11.59
C SER A 183 -15.59 9.75 -11.09
N GLU A 184 -14.41 9.82 -10.48
CA GLU A 184 -13.73 8.65 -9.92
C GLU A 184 -14.51 8.03 -8.76
N ASP A 185 -15.22 8.82 -7.97
CA ASP A 185 -16.08 8.30 -6.91
C ASP A 185 -17.15 7.39 -7.50
N VAL A 186 -17.73 7.78 -8.64
CA VAL A 186 -18.72 6.94 -9.35
C VAL A 186 -18.08 5.63 -9.78
N ILE A 187 -16.91 5.68 -10.43
CA ILE A 187 -16.19 4.50 -10.88
C ILE A 187 -15.90 3.58 -9.69
N MET A 188 -15.33 4.12 -8.61
CA MET A 188 -14.92 3.36 -7.43
C MET A 188 -16.12 2.72 -6.71
N LEU A 189 -17.22 3.46 -6.53
CA LEU A 189 -18.42 2.97 -5.84
C LEU A 189 -19.18 1.89 -6.63
N VAL A 190 -19.06 1.91 -7.95
CA VAL A 190 -19.69 0.97 -8.88
C VAL A 190 -18.83 -0.26 -9.12
N ARG A 191 -17.49 -0.11 -9.15
CA ARG A 191 -16.53 -1.15 -9.57
C ARG A 191 -16.69 -2.46 -8.82
N MET A 192 -16.98 -2.40 -7.52
CA MET A 192 -17.11 -3.58 -6.66
C MET A 192 -18.53 -4.17 -6.62
N ARG A 193 -19.49 -3.61 -7.37
CA ARG A 193 -20.92 -3.95 -7.27
C ARG A 193 -21.46 -4.61 -8.54
N GLY A 194 -20.63 -5.40 -9.21
CA GLY A 194 -21.06 -6.17 -10.37
C GLY A 194 -22.23 -7.10 -10.04
N ASN A 195 -23.31 -6.96 -10.80
CA ASN A 195 -24.59 -7.66 -10.66
C ASN A 195 -25.37 -7.36 -9.36
N GLU A 196 -24.99 -6.33 -8.60
CA GLU A 196 -25.71 -5.87 -7.42
C GLU A 196 -26.55 -4.63 -7.76
N SER A 197 -27.80 -4.56 -7.31
CA SER A 197 -28.64 -3.38 -7.50
C SER A 197 -28.26 -2.29 -6.49
N VAL A 198 -27.93 -1.11 -7.00
CA VAL A 198 -27.36 0.01 -6.24
C VAL A 198 -28.29 1.22 -6.33
N PRO A 199 -28.76 1.77 -5.21
CA PRO A 199 -29.54 3.00 -5.24
C PRO A 199 -28.62 4.17 -5.58
N VAL A 200 -29.04 5.00 -6.53
CA VAL A 200 -28.30 6.15 -7.02
C VAL A 200 -29.20 7.37 -7.00
N GLU A 201 -28.68 8.48 -6.50
CA GLU A 201 -29.32 9.79 -6.58
C GLU A 201 -28.55 10.63 -7.60
N VAL A 202 -29.26 11.06 -8.64
CA VAL A 202 -28.72 11.98 -9.65
C VAL A 202 -29.47 13.31 -9.60
N ARG A 203 -28.78 14.40 -9.91
CA ARG A 203 -29.39 15.70 -10.18
C ARG A 203 -29.70 15.79 -11.67
N ARG A 204 -30.98 15.91 -12.00
CA ARG A 204 -31.52 16.07 -13.35
C ARG A 204 -32.40 17.31 -13.37
N ASP A 205 -32.10 18.27 -14.24
CA ASP A 205 -32.85 19.53 -14.36
C ASP A 205 -33.05 20.26 -13.02
N GLY A 206 -32.03 20.21 -12.15
CA GLY A 206 -32.07 20.83 -10.81
C GLY A 206 -32.77 20.01 -9.72
N GLN A 207 -33.46 18.91 -10.06
CA GLN A 207 -34.15 18.05 -9.10
C GLN A 207 -33.35 16.78 -8.80
N ILE A 208 -33.50 16.24 -7.59
CA ILE A 208 -32.92 14.95 -7.23
C ILE A 208 -33.85 13.83 -7.70
N VAL A 209 -33.33 12.99 -8.59
CA VAL A 209 -34.00 11.79 -9.10
C VAL A 209 -33.33 10.57 -8.50
N ARG A 210 -34.13 9.70 -7.87
CA ARG A 210 -33.67 8.42 -7.34
C ARG A 210 -33.83 7.34 -8.40
N LEU A 211 -32.73 6.67 -8.72
CA LEU A 211 -32.64 5.57 -9.67
C LEU A 211 -32.07 4.35 -8.95
N THR A 212 -32.34 3.16 -9.49
CA THR A 212 -31.62 1.95 -9.09
C THR A 212 -30.82 1.51 -10.29
N VAL A 213 -29.50 1.46 -10.16
CA VAL A 213 -28.61 1.00 -11.22
C VAL A 213 -28.07 -0.38 -10.86
N THR A 214 -27.99 -1.27 -11.83
CA THR A 214 -27.38 -2.59 -11.63
C THR A 214 -26.15 -2.68 -12.54
N PRO A 215 -24.94 -2.39 -12.03
CA PRO A 215 -23.71 -2.53 -12.80
C PRO A 215 -23.55 -3.97 -13.26
N GLU A 216 -23.08 -4.19 -14.48
CA GLU A 216 -22.87 -5.55 -14.97
C GLU A 216 -21.44 -5.99 -14.65
N ARG A 217 -21.26 -7.20 -14.11
CA ARG A 217 -19.93 -7.74 -13.84
C ARG A 217 -19.27 -8.11 -15.17
N ARG A 218 -18.30 -7.30 -15.61
CA ARG A 218 -17.60 -7.49 -16.88
C ARG A 218 -16.09 -7.56 -16.68
N LEU A 219 -15.44 -8.25 -17.62
CA LEU A 219 -13.99 -8.27 -17.74
C LEU A 219 -13.52 -6.88 -18.21
N ILE A 220 -12.79 -6.15 -17.37
CA ILE A 220 -12.32 -4.78 -17.65
C ILE A 220 -10.84 -4.70 -18.01
N ALA A 221 -10.05 -5.69 -17.58
CA ALA A 221 -8.63 -5.77 -17.90
C ALA A 221 -8.15 -7.22 -17.82
N GLU A 222 -7.30 -7.61 -18.76
CA GLU A 222 -6.34 -8.68 -18.55
C GLU A 222 -5.03 -8.01 -18.12
N VAL A 223 -4.81 -7.85 -16.81
CA VAL A 223 -3.56 -7.27 -16.22
C VAL A 223 -2.34 -8.20 -16.44
N SER A 224 -2.56 -9.24 -17.26
CA SER A 224 -1.67 -10.31 -17.69
C SER A 224 -2.55 -11.26 -18.50
N GLN A 225 -2.03 -11.90 -19.56
CA GLN A 225 -2.71 -12.91 -20.42
C GLN A 225 -3.49 -14.06 -19.70
N HIS A 226 -3.58 -14.08 -18.37
CA HIS A 226 -4.23 -15.14 -17.59
C HIS A 226 -4.94 -14.67 -16.29
N VAL A 227 -5.16 -13.36 -16.05
CA VAL A 227 -5.95 -12.91 -14.88
C VAL A 227 -7.11 -12.02 -15.35
N PRO A 228 -8.32 -12.59 -15.51
CA PRO A 228 -9.48 -11.79 -15.85
C PRO A 228 -9.87 -10.89 -14.67
N THR A 229 -9.64 -9.59 -14.81
CA THR A 229 -10.07 -8.60 -13.81
C THR A 229 -11.51 -8.22 -14.09
N TYR A 230 -12.43 -8.70 -13.23
CA TYR A 230 -13.83 -8.35 -13.31
C TYR A 230 -14.14 -7.08 -12.50
N ALA A 231 -15.03 -6.25 -13.01
CA ALA A 231 -15.58 -5.12 -12.29
C ALA A 231 -17.04 -4.87 -12.70
N GLY A 232 -17.79 -4.21 -11.82
CA GLY A 232 -19.08 -3.61 -12.17
C GLY A 232 -18.88 -2.49 -13.18
N VAL A 233 -19.59 -2.57 -14.30
CA VAL A 233 -19.55 -1.57 -15.38
C VAL A 233 -20.96 -1.05 -15.65
N LEU A 234 -21.11 0.28 -15.69
CA LEU A 234 -22.36 0.94 -16.08
C LEU A 234 -22.43 1.29 -17.58
N ALA A 235 -21.33 1.17 -18.32
CA ALA A 235 -21.22 1.54 -19.73
C ALA A 235 -21.65 3.01 -20.01
N VAL A 236 -21.35 3.91 -19.07
CA VAL A 236 -21.55 5.36 -19.21
C VAL A 236 -20.21 6.07 -19.33
N ARG A 237 -20.16 7.10 -20.17
CA ARG A 237 -19.05 8.05 -20.20
C ARG A 237 -19.34 9.12 -19.16
N ILE A 238 -18.46 9.24 -18.17
CA ILE A 238 -18.59 10.20 -17.07
C ILE A 238 -17.57 11.30 -17.28
N GLY A 239 -18.02 12.56 -17.27
CA GLY A 239 -17.17 13.74 -17.26
C GLY A 239 -17.11 14.36 -15.87
N ASP A 240 -15.99 14.99 -15.56
CA ASP A 240 -15.64 15.64 -14.30
C ASP A 240 -15.34 17.14 -14.46
N GLY A 241 -15.78 17.70 -15.59
CA GLY A 241 -15.52 19.09 -15.98
C GLY A 241 -14.11 19.29 -16.55
N GLU A 242 -13.72 20.54 -16.77
CA GLU A 242 -12.36 20.87 -17.17
C GLU A 242 -11.38 20.60 -16.01
N PRO A 243 -10.29 19.86 -16.24
CA PRO A 243 -9.28 19.63 -15.22
C PRO A 243 -8.73 20.96 -14.72
N ARG A 244 -8.69 21.15 -13.39
CA ARG A 244 -7.97 22.28 -12.78
C ARG A 244 -6.81 21.79 -11.95
N THR A 245 -5.77 22.61 -11.86
CA THR A 245 -4.70 22.40 -10.91
C THR A 245 -5.18 22.79 -9.51
N PRO A 246 -5.27 21.84 -8.56
CA PRO A 246 -5.62 22.17 -7.18
C PRO A 246 -4.50 22.95 -6.50
N TRP A 247 -4.86 23.78 -5.51
CA TRP A 247 -3.89 24.44 -4.66
C TRP A 247 -3.15 23.42 -3.77
N PRO A 248 -1.94 23.70 -3.26
CA PRO A 248 -1.17 22.71 -2.49
C PRO A 248 -1.91 22.11 -1.29
N HIS A 249 -2.60 22.93 -0.50
CA HIS A 249 -3.39 22.46 0.65
C HIS A 249 -4.60 21.61 0.22
N GLU A 250 -5.24 21.98 -0.89
CA GLU A 250 -6.34 21.25 -1.49
C GLU A 250 -5.88 19.93 -2.08
N ALA A 251 -4.71 19.89 -2.72
CA ALA A 251 -4.09 18.68 -3.24
C ALA A 251 -3.76 17.69 -2.11
N LEU A 252 -3.27 18.18 -0.96
CA LEU A 252 -3.07 17.35 0.23
C LEU A 252 -4.38 16.77 0.77
N TRP A 253 -5.45 17.58 0.78
CA TRP A 253 -6.77 17.09 1.17
C TRP A 253 -7.29 16.02 0.20
N LEU A 254 -7.20 16.26 -1.10
CA LEU A 254 -7.56 15.30 -2.15
C LEU A 254 -6.71 14.02 -2.06
N GLY A 255 -5.41 14.14 -1.79
CA GLY A 255 -4.51 13.02 -1.55
C GLY A 255 -4.91 12.20 -0.33
N THR A 256 -5.33 12.86 0.75
CA THR A 256 -5.86 12.22 1.96
C THR A 256 -7.14 11.45 1.66
N GLN A 257 -8.11 12.08 0.97
CA GLN A 257 -9.34 11.42 0.56
C GLN A 257 -9.06 10.21 -0.35
N LYS A 258 -8.10 10.35 -1.28
CA LYS A 258 -7.70 9.25 -2.16
C LYS A 258 -7.11 8.09 -1.37
N THR A 259 -6.18 8.35 -0.44
CA THR A 259 -5.59 7.33 0.43
C THR A 259 -6.65 6.59 1.25
N ILE A 260 -7.61 7.32 1.84
CA ILE A 260 -8.73 6.72 2.58
C ILE A 260 -9.60 5.85 1.65
N GLY A 261 -9.89 6.32 0.43
CA GLY A 261 -10.65 5.55 -0.54
C GLY A 261 -9.94 4.27 -0.98
N VAL A 262 -8.62 4.30 -1.17
CA VAL A 262 -7.83 3.09 -1.45
C VAL A 262 -7.91 2.10 -0.30
N LEU A 263 -7.79 2.58 0.95
CA LEU A 263 -7.93 1.74 2.13
C LEU A 263 -9.34 1.13 2.26
N ASP A 264 -10.40 1.92 2.08
CA ASP A 264 -11.79 1.44 2.12
C ASP A 264 -12.09 0.40 1.03
N THR A 265 -11.56 0.61 -0.19
CA THR A 265 -11.65 -0.38 -1.27
C THR A 265 -10.95 -1.67 -0.88
N THR A 266 -9.77 -1.57 -0.28
CA THR A 266 -8.95 -2.72 0.12
C THR A 266 -9.68 -3.53 1.21
N LEU A 267 -10.20 -2.86 2.23
CA LEU A 267 -10.99 -3.48 3.31
C LEU A 267 -12.28 -4.11 2.77
N THR A 268 -12.99 -3.43 1.87
CA THR A 268 -14.20 -3.96 1.23
C THR A 268 -13.87 -5.20 0.40
N TYR A 269 -12.77 -5.19 -0.35
CA TYR A 269 -12.32 -6.34 -1.15
C TYR A 269 -12.01 -7.55 -0.27
N ILE A 270 -11.23 -7.35 0.80
CA ILE A 270 -10.92 -8.39 1.79
C ILE A 270 -12.21 -8.93 2.42
N GLY A 271 -13.11 -8.06 2.86
CA GLY A 271 -14.40 -8.48 3.41
C GLY A 271 -15.23 -9.31 2.43
N ARG A 272 -15.24 -8.93 1.15
CA ARG A 272 -15.96 -9.67 0.10
C ARG A 272 -15.37 -11.07 -0.14
N ILE A 273 -14.06 -11.26 -0.03
CA ILE A 273 -13.43 -12.59 -0.05
C ILE A 273 -13.98 -13.47 1.09
N PHE A 274 -14.04 -12.94 2.32
CA PHE A 274 -14.57 -13.70 3.46
C PHE A 274 -16.06 -14.00 3.36
N THR A 275 -16.84 -13.15 2.69
CA THR A 275 -18.27 -13.41 2.40
C THR A 275 -18.50 -14.33 1.20
N GLY A 276 -17.44 -14.78 0.51
CA GLY A 276 -17.55 -15.61 -0.69
C GLY A 276 -18.05 -14.87 -1.94
N LYS A 277 -18.08 -13.53 -1.93
CA LYS A 277 -18.51 -12.69 -3.06
C LYS A 277 -17.40 -12.41 -4.06
N GLU A 278 -16.14 -12.59 -3.67
CA GLU A 278 -14.96 -12.45 -4.54
C GLU A 278 -14.00 -13.62 -4.35
N ASN A 279 -13.26 -13.96 -5.40
CA ASN A 279 -12.24 -14.99 -5.34
C ASN A 279 -10.92 -14.38 -4.84
N GLY A 280 -10.18 -15.13 -4.02
CA GLY A 280 -8.82 -14.76 -3.60
C GLY A 280 -7.81 -14.69 -4.76
N ASP A 281 -8.24 -15.04 -5.98
CA ASP A 281 -7.42 -15.07 -7.18
C ASP A 281 -6.89 -13.69 -7.60
N GLN A 282 -7.40 -12.57 -7.11
CA GLN A 282 -6.84 -11.26 -7.46
C GLN A 282 -5.73 -10.78 -6.50
N LEU A 283 -5.41 -11.54 -5.45
CA LEU A 283 -4.24 -11.28 -4.62
C LEU A 283 -2.99 -11.65 -5.42
N SER A 284 -2.43 -10.67 -6.14
CA SER A 284 -1.20 -10.85 -6.89
C SER A 284 0.01 -10.78 -5.96
N GLY A 285 0.93 -11.75 -6.10
CA GLY A 285 2.22 -11.72 -5.42
C GLY A 285 3.19 -10.72 -6.05
N ILE A 286 4.46 -10.78 -5.61
CA ILE A 286 5.55 -9.93 -6.10
C ILE A 286 5.74 -10.07 -7.62
N ILE A 287 5.55 -11.28 -8.16
CA ILE A 287 5.70 -11.58 -9.59
C ILE A 287 4.52 -10.99 -10.37
N GLY A 288 3.30 -11.12 -9.85
CA GLY A 288 2.10 -10.50 -10.44
C GLY A 288 2.17 -8.97 -10.51
N MET A 289 2.67 -8.31 -9.46
CA MET A 289 2.86 -6.85 -9.45
C MET A 289 3.91 -6.37 -10.47
N THR A 290 4.98 -7.15 -10.65
CA THR A 290 6.01 -6.86 -11.67
C THR A 290 5.45 -6.96 -13.09
N LYS A 291 4.57 -7.94 -13.34
CA LYS A 291 3.90 -8.09 -14.64
C LYS A 291 2.88 -6.99 -14.91
N ALA A 292 2.09 -6.59 -13.90
CA ALA A 292 1.21 -5.43 -13.99
C ALA A 292 2.00 -4.15 -14.34
N THR A 293 3.17 -3.96 -13.74
CA THR A 293 4.10 -2.86 -14.08
C THR A 293 4.59 -2.94 -15.53
N GLY A 294 4.88 -4.14 -16.03
CA GLY A 294 5.29 -4.39 -17.42
C GLY A 294 4.19 -4.13 -18.45
N ASP A 295 2.96 -4.56 -18.17
CA ASP A 295 1.81 -4.34 -19.05
C ASP A 295 1.42 -2.84 -19.09
N LEU A 296 1.54 -2.15 -17.96
CA LEU A 296 1.40 -0.68 -17.90
C LEU A 296 2.50 0.03 -18.71
N THR A 297 3.75 -0.42 -18.62
CA THR A 297 4.86 0.14 -19.41
C THR A 297 4.63 -0.07 -20.92
N ALA A 298 4.09 -1.23 -21.31
CA ALA A 298 3.74 -1.52 -22.69
C ALA A 298 2.56 -0.66 -23.20
N GLN A 299 1.56 -0.40 -22.35
CA GLN A 299 0.43 0.47 -22.70
C GLN A 299 0.87 1.93 -22.89
N VAL A 300 1.75 2.46 -22.04
CA VAL A 300 2.34 3.80 -22.20
C VAL A 300 3.23 3.88 -23.45
N ALA A 301 3.93 2.79 -23.80
CA ALA A 301 4.74 2.71 -25.02
C ALA A 301 3.91 2.62 -26.31
N SER A 302 2.65 2.20 -26.23
CA SER A 302 1.77 2.04 -27.41
C SER A 302 1.17 3.35 -27.92
N VAL A 303 1.27 4.44 -27.15
CA VAL A 303 0.84 5.78 -27.55
C VAL A 303 1.97 6.44 -28.35
N LYS A 304 1.73 6.84 -29.61
CA LYS A 304 2.67 7.64 -30.42
C LYS A 304 3.01 8.95 -29.67
N SER A 305 4.06 8.92 -28.86
CA SER A 305 4.49 10.01 -27.99
C SER A 305 5.94 10.36 -28.29
N THR A 306 6.33 11.61 -28.05
CA THR A 306 7.75 11.97 -28.07
C THR A 306 8.49 11.25 -26.93
N PRO A 307 9.80 10.93 -27.06
CA PRO A 307 10.55 10.25 -26.01
C PRO A 307 10.45 10.93 -24.62
N GLY A 308 10.45 12.27 -24.60
CA GLY A 308 10.28 13.04 -23.36
C GLY A 308 8.90 12.85 -22.72
N GLN A 309 7.83 12.82 -23.53
CA GLN A 309 6.47 12.62 -23.04
C GLN A 309 6.22 11.18 -22.58
N MET A 310 6.85 10.20 -23.23
CA MET A 310 6.85 8.82 -22.77
C MET A 310 7.53 8.69 -21.40
N ALA A 311 8.70 9.30 -21.21
CA ALA A 311 9.40 9.30 -19.92
C ALA A 311 8.59 9.97 -18.81
N PHE A 312 7.93 11.08 -19.12
CA PHE A 312 7.04 11.78 -18.19
C PHE A 312 5.83 10.92 -17.79
N ASN A 313 5.16 10.30 -18.75
CA ASN A 313 4.02 9.40 -18.49
C ASN A 313 4.44 8.17 -17.67
N LEU A 314 5.62 7.62 -17.95
CA LEU A 314 6.19 6.52 -17.16
C LEU A 314 6.45 6.96 -15.71
N LEU A 315 7.04 8.15 -15.51
CA LEU A 315 7.27 8.71 -14.18
C LEU A 315 5.96 8.88 -13.41
N LEU A 316 4.93 9.47 -14.03
CA LEU A 316 3.61 9.62 -13.41
C LEU A 316 2.99 8.28 -13.03
N THR A 317 3.13 7.28 -13.89
CA THR A 317 2.65 5.91 -13.63
C THR A 317 3.38 5.28 -12.44
N LEU A 318 4.72 5.41 -12.39
CA LEU A 318 5.51 4.90 -11.27
C LEU A 318 5.18 5.60 -9.96
N LEU A 319 4.93 6.92 -9.98
CA LEU A 319 4.48 7.66 -8.81
C LEU A 319 3.11 7.17 -8.34
N GLN A 320 2.14 7.04 -9.23
CA GLN A 320 0.81 6.50 -8.87
C GLN A 320 0.92 5.09 -8.28
N MET A 321 1.70 4.21 -8.92
CA MET A 321 1.97 2.86 -8.41
C MET A 321 2.61 2.92 -7.02
N ALA A 322 3.62 3.78 -6.83
CA ALA A 322 4.29 3.95 -5.55
C ALA A 322 3.29 4.38 -4.45
N ALA A 323 2.35 5.28 -4.76
CA ALA A 323 1.31 5.68 -3.82
C ALA A 323 0.39 4.51 -3.43
N PHE A 324 -0.14 3.76 -4.40
CA PHE A 324 -1.00 2.60 -4.12
C PHE A 324 -0.27 1.53 -3.31
N VAL A 325 0.96 1.19 -3.71
CA VAL A 325 1.79 0.20 -3.00
C VAL A 325 2.14 0.70 -1.61
N SER A 326 2.42 1.99 -1.43
CA SER A 326 2.71 2.57 -0.12
C SER A 326 1.51 2.48 0.83
N VAL A 327 0.29 2.77 0.38
CA VAL A 327 -0.94 2.51 1.17
C VAL A 327 -1.04 1.04 1.54
N GLY A 328 -0.80 0.13 0.59
CA GLY A 328 -0.83 -1.31 0.82
C GLY A 328 0.19 -1.78 1.87
N ILE A 329 1.45 -1.36 1.77
CA ILE A 329 2.51 -1.73 2.72
C ILE A 329 2.22 -1.13 4.10
N GLY A 330 1.80 0.14 4.16
CA GLY A 330 1.37 0.77 5.42
C GLY A 330 0.21 0.01 6.08
N PHE A 331 -0.79 -0.41 5.30
CA PHE A 331 -1.91 -1.21 5.80
C PHE A 331 -1.47 -2.59 6.29
N VAL A 332 -0.70 -3.33 5.49
CA VAL A 332 -0.21 -4.67 5.86
C VAL A 332 0.62 -4.61 7.14
N ASN A 333 1.51 -3.63 7.28
CA ASN A 333 2.33 -3.49 8.49
C ASN A 333 1.51 -3.06 9.73
N LEU A 334 0.27 -2.60 9.58
CA LEU A 334 -0.65 -2.39 10.72
C LEU A 334 -1.45 -3.63 11.11
N LEU A 335 -1.43 -4.70 10.30
CA LEU A 335 -2.16 -5.92 10.65
C LEU A 335 -1.57 -6.55 11.93
N PRO A 336 -2.40 -7.17 12.78
CA PRO A 336 -1.99 -7.78 14.04
C PRO A 336 -1.26 -9.11 13.82
N ILE A 337 -0.20 -9.09 13.01
CA ILE A 337 0.62 -10.24 12.64
C ILE A 337 1.96 -10.07 13.35
N PRO A 338 2.38 -11.01 14.23
CA PRO A 338 3.57 -10.87 15.08
C PRO A 338 4.87 -10.49 14.35
N VAL A 339 5.07 -10.95 13.11
CA VAL A 339 6.27 -10.64 12.31
C VAL A 339 6.26 -9.25 11.66
N LEU A 340 5.16 -8.50 11.79
CA LEU A 340 5.00 -7.13 11.30
C LEU A 340 4.89 -6.15 12.46
N ASP A 341 5.03 -4.86 12.19
CA ASP A 341 4.92 -3.78 13.19
C ASP A 341 3.62 -3.86 14.00
N GLY A 342 2.50 -4.15 13.36
CA GLY A 342 1.19 -4.28 14.00
C GLY A 342 1.15 -5.39 15.05
N GLY A 343 1.95 -6.44 14.90
CA GLY A 343 2.16 -7.45 15.94
C GLY A 343 2.80 -6.87 17.20
N HIS A 344 3.86 -6.09 17.05
CA HIS A 344 4.48 -5.37 18.16
C HIS A 344 3.53 -4.34 18.78
N LEU A 345 2.73 -3.63 17.97
CA LEU A 345 1.71 -2.71 18.47
C LEU A 345 0.67 -3.43 19.34
N VAL A 346 0.24 -4.64 18.96
CA VAL A 346 -0.65 -5.48 19.79
C VAL A 346 0.02 -5.85 21.11
N PHE A 347 1.29 -6.27 21.09
CA PHE A 347 2.02 -6.63 22.32
C PHE A 347 2.19 -5.43 23.26
N TYR A 348 2.51 -4.24 22.74
CA TYR A 348 2.60 -3.02 23.53
C TYR A 348 1.25 -2.53 24.03
N THR A 349 0.19 -2.70 23.25
CA THR A 349 -1.17 -2.40 23.71
C THR A 349 -1.56 -3.30 24.88
N TYR A 350 -1.28 -4.60 24.77
CA TYR A 350 -1.45 -5.53 25.88
C TYR A 350 -0.62 -5.12 27.09
N GLU A 351 0.67 -4.80 26.91
CA GLU A 351 1.55 -4.39 28.01
C GLU A 351 1.05 -3.12 28.72
N ALA A 352 0.53 -2.14 27.96
CA ALA A 352 -0.03 -0.91 28.51
C ALA A 352 -1.29 -1.17 29.37
N ILE A 353 -2.14 -2.12 28.96
CA ILE A 353 -3.37 -2.49 29.68
C ILE A 353 -3.05 -3.38 30.88
N ALA A 354 -2.30 -4.45 30.67
CA ALA A 354 -1.96 -5.45 31.67
C ALA A 354 -0.89 -4.99 32.66
N ARG A 355 -0.21 -3.85 32.37
CA ARG A 355 0.92 -3.29 33.11
C ARG A 355 2.08 -4.28 33.30
N ARG A 356 2.15 -5.31 32.47
CA ARG A 356 3.20 -6.33 32.45
C ARG A 356 3.44 -6.78 31.01
N PRO A 357 4.70 -7.04 30.62
CA PRO A 357 4.99 -7.54 29.28
C PRO A 357 4.38 -8.92 29.07
N LEU A 358 4.06 -9.24 27.81
CA LEU A 358 3.65 -10.58 27.42
C LEU A 358 4.83 -11.55 27.66
N SER A 359 4.57 -12.77 28.12
CA SER A 359 5.67 -13.72 28.37
C SER A 359 6.44 -14.04 27.10
N ALA A 360 7.75 -14.23 27.20
CA ALA A 360 8.62 -14.54 26.06
C ALA A 360 8.16 -15.80 25.31
N THR A 361 7.58 -16.78 26.02
CA THR A 361 6.99 -17.99 25.42
C THR A 361 5.82 -17.66 24.49
N VAL A 362 4.90 -16.79 24.91
CA VAL A 362 3.73 -16.43 24.09
C VAL A 362 4.14 -15.54 22.93
N GLN A 363 5.08 -14.61 23.14
CA GLN A 363 5.65 -13.80 22.05
C GLN A 363 6.33 -14.70 21.02
N GLY A 364 7.21 -15.61 21.45
CA GLY A 364 7.91 -16.56 20.60
C GLY A 364 6.97 -17.48 19.83
N LEU A 365 5.88 -17.96 20.45
CA LEU A 365 4.84 -18.72 19.76
C LEU A 365 4.15 -17.87 18.69
N GLY A 366 3.81 -16.61 19.02
CA GLY A 366 3.27 -15.64 18.09
C GLY A 366 4.17 -15.44 16.87
N TYR A 367 5.46 -15.19 17.06
CA TYR A 367 6.42 -15.03 15.95
C TYR A 367 6.54 -16.28 15.09
N ARG A 368 6.59 -17.47 15.70
CA ARG A 368 6.66 -18.74 14.95
C ARG A 368 5.42 -18.95 14.08
N PHE A 369 4.23 -18.75 14.65
CA PHE A 369 2.99 -18.85 13.91
C PHE A 369 2.91 -17.79 12.80
N GLY A 370 3.25 -16.54 13.11
CA GLY A 370 3.28 -15.44 12.15
C GLY A 370 4.25 -15.69 11.00
N LEU A 371 5.45 -16.21 11.28
CA LEU A 371 6.46 -16.56 10.29
C LEU A 371 5.99 -17.70 9.39
N VAL A 372 5.43 -18.77 9.97
CA VAL A 372 4.89 -19.90 9.20
C VAL A 372 3.72 -19.45 8.32
N ALA A 373 2.81 -18.64 8.85
CA ALA A 373 1.69 -18.09 8.09
C ALA A 373 2.17 -17.18 6.95
N LEU A 374 3.15 -16.31 7.20
CA LEU A 374 3.73 -15.43 6.19
C LEU A 374 4.44 -16.24 5.10
N LEU A 375 5.31 -17.17 5.47
CA LEU A 375 6.01 -18.05 4.52
C LEU A 375 5.01 -18.91 3.73
N GLY A 376 3.97 -19.43 4.39
CA GLY A 376 2.90 -20.17 3.75
C GLY A 376 2.14 -19.32 2.73
N LEU A 377 1.79 -18.07 3.07
CA LEU A 377 1.17 -17.13 2.15
C LEU A 377 2.10 -16.77 0.98
N MET A 378 3.39 -16.53 1.24
CA MET A 378 4.37 -16.25 0.20
C MET A 378 4.53 -17.44 -0.76
N LEU A 379 4.60 -18.66 -0.23
CA LEU A 379 4.66 -19.89 -1.04
C LEU A 379 3.38 -20.07 -1.85
N PHE A 380 2.21 -19.88 -1.24
CA PHE A 380 0.92 -19.94 -1.92
C PHE A 380 0.82 -18.89 -3.03
N ALA A 381 1.15 -17.63 -2.75
CA ALA A 381 1.14 -16.54 -3.72
C ALA A 381 2.15 -16.79 -4.85
N THR A 382 3.34 -17.28 -4.52
CA THR A 382 4.38 -17.63 -5.52
C THR A 382 3.92 -18.80 -6.39
N TRP A 383 3.36 -19.86 -5.79
CA TRP A 383 2.79 -21.00 -6.51
C TRP A 383 1.67 -20.56 -7.45
N ASN A 384 0.76 -19.72 -6.95
CA ASN A 384 -0.33 -19.14 -7.71
C ASN A 384 0.20 -18.28 -8.87
N ASP A 385 1.21 -17.43 -8.64
CA ASP A 385 1.87 -16.63 -9.67
C ASP A 385 2.62 -17.48 -10.71
N ILE A 386 3.28 -18.57 -10.31
CA ILE A 386 3.95 -19.53 -11.23
C ILE A 386 2.92 -20.22 -12.12
N ASN A 387 1.80 -20.67 -11.53
CA ASN A 387 0.70 -21.25 -12.29
C ASN A 387 0.11 -20.25 -13.29
N ARG A 388 0.03 -18.97 -12.91
CA ARG A 388 -0.51 -17.87 -13.73
C ARG A 388 0.41 -17.41 -14.86
N THR A 389 1.72 -17.51 -14.68
CA THR A 389 2.70 -17.04 -15.67
C THR A 389 2.92 -18.02 -16.83
N GLY A 390 2.34 -19.23 -16.74
CA GLY A 390 2.50 -20.26 -17.77
C GLY A 390 3.89 -20.90 -17.79
N LEU A 391 4.76 -20.57 -16.83
CA LEU A 391 6.12 -21.12 -16.69
C LEU A 391 6.10 -22.66 -16.63
N ILE A 392 5.11 -23.24 -15.95
CA ILE A 392 4.94 -24.70 -15.87
C ILE A 392 4.60 -25.30 -17.24
N LYS A 393 3.78 -24.63 -18.06
CA LYS A 393 3.47 -25.08 -19.43
C LYS A 393 4.67 -24.93 -20.36
N PHE A 394 5.47 -23.88 -20.18
CA PHE A 394 6.70 -23.65 -20.93
C PHE A 394 7.75 -24.74 -20.65
N PHE A 395 7.98 -25.08 -19.38
CA PHE A 395 8.89 -26.19 -19.03
C PHE A 395 8.28 -27.57 -19.32
N GLY A 396 6.97 -27.75 -19.14
CA GLY A 396 6.28 -29.00 -19.48
C GLY A 396 6.35 -29.35 -20.97
N GLY A 397 6.32 -28.35 -21.85
CA GLY A 397 6.51 -28.53 -23.30
C GLY A 397 7.97 -28.65 -23.76
N LEU A 398 8.96 -28.48 -22.86
CA LEU A 398 10.37 -28.77 -23.14
C LEU A 398 10.72 -30.25 -22.87
N PHE A 399 9.87 -30.96 -22.13
CA PHE A 399 10.04 -32.37 -21.78
C PHE A 399 8.96 -33.29 -22.39
N SER A 400 8.07 -32.76 -23.23
CA SER A 400 7.19 -33.50 -24.14
C SER A 400 7.60 -33.24 -25.57
#